data_AF-Q0G727-F1
#
_entry.id   AF-Q0G727-F1
#
_cell.length_a   1.000
_cell.length_b   1.000
_cell.length_c   1.000
_cell.angle_alpha   90.00
_cell.angle_beta   90.00
_cell.angle_gamma   90.00
#
_symmetry.space_group_name_H-M   'P 1'
#
loop_
_entity.id
_entity.type
_entity.pdbx_description
1 polymer ?
#
loop_
_entity_poly.entity_id
_entity_poly.type
_entity_poly.pdbx_seq_one_letter_code
_entity_poly.pdbx_strand_id
1 'polypeptide(L)'
;MRGGSNNYRPGAPIVERIGNGGFWMSGRVRRAGDGAPLEGIRIQIWAHTTEAYERDPESHGATLTGPDGTFRLEMPQIVPAFGQAHGHLAYDDPEFETVFLRPIMSSPKDTSLSADFVLQPA
;
A
#
# COMPACT_ATOMS: atom_id res chain seq x y z
N MET A 1 -13.21 -13.18 4.91
CA MET A 1 -12.64 -11.81 4.87
C MET A 1 -12.94 -11.23 3.50
N ARG A 2 -13.41 -9.98 3.42
CA ARG A 2 -13.45 -9.27 2.13
C ARG A 2 -11.99 -9.17 1.65
N GLY A 3 -11.72 -9.51 0.39
CA GLY A 3 -10.35 -9.57 -0.12
C GLY A 3 -9.62 -8.23 0.07
N GLY A 4 -8.33 -8.29 0.42
CA GLY A 4 -7.46 -7.11 0.57
C GLY A 4 -7.07 -6.74 2.01
N SER A 5 -7.81 -7.19 3.03
CA SER A 5 -7.48 -6.90 4.43
C SER A 5 -6.69 -8.02 5.14
N ASN A 6 -6.12 -8.96 4.39
CA ASN A 6 -5.46 -10.13 4.96
C ASN A 6 -4.16 -9.72 5.66
N ASN A 7 -3.95 -10.22 6.87
CA ASN A 7 -2.82 -9.86 7.74
C ASN A 7 -2.74 -8.36 8.09
N TYR A 8 -3.81 -7.61 7.85
CA TYR A 8 -3.86 -6.19 8.18
C TYR A 8 -3.56 -5.95 9.66
N ARG A 9 -2.69 -4.96 9.92
CA ARG A 9 -2.37 -4.46 11.26
C ARG A 9 -2.61 -2.96 11.34
N PRO A 10 -3.62 -2.49 12.09
CA PRO A 10 -3.84 -1.07 12.26
C PRO A 10 -2.58 -0.34 12.76
N GLY A 11 -2.35 0.86 12.25
CA GLY A 11 -1.33 1.77 12.79
C GLY A 11 0.12 1.35 12.51
N ALA A 12 0.42 0.72 11.37
CA ALA A 12 1.82 0.56 10.94
C ALA A 12 2.55 1.93 10.91
N PRO A 13 3.83 1.99 11.31
CA PRO A 13 4.54 3.26 11.42
C PRO A 13 4.69 3.95 10.06
N ILE A 14 4.64 5.28 10.04
CA ILE A 14 5.09 6.05 8.89
C ILE A 14 6.61 5.94 8.84
N VAL A 15 7.14 5.45 7.71
CA VAL A 15 8.56 5.18 7.54
C VAL A 15 9.05 5.75 6.22
N GLU A 16 10.33 6.09 6.15
CA GLU A 16 10.95 6.44 4.87
C GLU A 16 11.00 5.23 3.92
N ARG A 17 11.11 4.03 4.50
CA ARG A 17 11.32 2.75 3.79
C ARG A 17 11.04 1.55 4.68
N ILE A 18 10.60 0.45 4.09
CA ILE A 18 10.49 -0.87 4.74
C ILE A 18 11.75 -1.70 4.42
N GLY A 19 12.26 -2.47 5.40
CA GLY A 19 13.32 -3.49 5.18
C GLY A 19 14.65 -2.92 4.68
N ASN A 20 15.23 -3.42 3.58
CA ASN A 20 16.37 -2.84 2.82
C ASN A 20 15.99 -2.17 1.47
N GLY A 21 14.71 -2.12 1.11
CA GLY A 21 14.25 -1.48 -0.14
C GLY A 21 14.51 -2.30 -1.41
N GLY A 22 14.60 -1.64 -2.56
CA GLY A 22 14.80 -2.26 -3.87
C GLY A 22 13.53 -2.54 -4.67
N PHE A 23 12.35 -2.36 -4.08
CA PHE A 23 11.05 -2.42 -4.74
C PHE A 23 10.22 -1.18 -4.43
N TRP A 24 9.56 -0.62 -5.43
CA TRP A 24 8.69 0.56 -5.26
C TRP A 24 7.21 0.22 -5.29
N MET A 25 6.51 0.49 -4.19
CA MET A 25 5.05 0.60 -4.19
C MET A 25 4.66 2.07 -4.35
N SER A 26 3.79 2.39 -5.31
CA SER A 26 3.39 3.78 -5.57
C SER A 26 1.92 3.92 -5.98
N GLY A 27 1.44 5.16 -6.05
CA GLY A 27 0.11 5.45 -6.56
C GLY A 27 -0.28 6.88 -6.32
N ARG A 28 -1.55 7.17 -6.58
CA ARG A 28 -2.18 8.46 -6.32
C ARG A 28 -3.44 8.26 -5.51
N VAL A 29 -3.78 9.25 -4.70
CA VAL A 29 -5.04 9.31 -3.97
C VAL A 29 -5.84 10.50 -4.47
N ARG A 30 -7.10 10.24 -4.83
CA ARG A 30 -8.05 11.27 -5.28
C ARG A 30 -9.35 11.17 -4.53
N ARG A 31 -10.03 12.31 -4.37
CA ARG A 31 -11.38 12.36 -3.80
C ARG A 31 -12.42 11.91 -4.83
N ALA A 32 -13.36 11.07 -4.41
CA ALA A 32 -14.53 10.72 -5.20
C ALA A 32 -15.42 11.96 -5.42
N GLY A 33 -15.99 12.09 -6.61
CA GLY A 33 -16.87 13.21 -6.98
C GLY A 33 -16.17 14.24 -7.88
N ASP A 34 -15.07 14.84 -7.43
CA ASP A 34 -14.36 15.88 -8.20
C ASP A 34 -12.94 15.50 -8.65
N GLY A 35 -12.42 14.36 -8.19
CA GLY A 35 -11.10 13.87 -8.58
C GLY A 35 -9.94 14.72 -8.06
N ALA A 36 -10.19 15.63 -7.11
CA ALA A 36 -9.14 16.45 -6.50
C ALA A 36 -8.05 15.55 -5.88
N PRO A 37 -6.75 15.88 -6.06
CA PRO A 37 -5.69 15.18 -5.34
C PRO A 37 -5.84 15.40 -3.83
N LEU A 38 -5.53 14.37 -3.05
CA LEU A 38 -5.57 14.44 -1.59
C LEU A 38 -4.16 14.36 -1.03
N GLU A 39 -3.72 15.43 -0.36
CA GLU A 39 -2.42 15.52 0.32
C GLU A 39 -2.53 15.02 1.76
N GLY A 40 -1.43 14.50 2.31
CA GLY A 40 -1.35 14.10 3.72
C GLY A 40 -2.13 12.84 4.07
N ILE A 41 -2.72 12.17 3.09
CA ILE A 41 -3.40 10.88 3.26
C ILE A 41 -2.39 9.81 3.61
N ARG A 42 -2.61 9.15 4.74
CA ARG A 42 -1.86 7.98 5.19
C ARG A 42 -2.27 6.74 4.40
N ILE A 43 -1.32 6.16 3.68
CA ILE A 43 -1.49 4.88 2.99
C ILE A 43 -0.57 3.86 3.63
N GLN A 44 -1.18 2.83 4.22
CA GLN A 44 -0.46 1.70 4.78
C GLN A 44 -0.22 0.62 3.73
N ILE A 45 0.96 0.01 3.73
CA ILE A 45 1.43 -0.95 2.74
C ILE A 45 2.07 -2.15 3.46
N TRP A 46 1.77 -3.36 2.98
CA TRP A 46 2.44 -4.59 3.40
C TRP A 46 2.42 -5.64 2.27
N ALA A 47 3.34 -6.59 2.30
CA ALA A 47 3.39 -7.67 1.33
C ALA A 47 4.16 -8.86 1.87
N HIS A 48 4.18 -9.96 1.13
CA HIS A 48 5.13 -11.04 1.35
C HIS A 48 6.41 -10.72 0.58
N THR A 49 7.53 -10.55 1.28
CA THR A 49 8.78 -10.05 0.69
C THR A 49 9.94 -11.02 0.89
N THR A 50 11.09 -10.69 0.30
CA THR A 50 12.36 -11.40 0.52
C THR A 50 12.88 -11.32 1.95
N GLU A 51 12.41 -10.36 2.76
CA GLU A 51 12.94 -10.10 4.11
C GLU A 51 11.97 -10.48 5.23
N ALA A 52 10.67 -10.43 4.97
CA ALA A 52 9.63 -10.72 5.95
C ALA A 52 8.33 -11.14 5.27
N TYR A 53 7.51 -11.92 5.97
CA TYR A 53 6.21 -12.38 5.47
C TYR A 53 5.15 -11.30 5.64
N GLU A 54 4.06 -11.36 4.85
CA GLU A 54 2.93 -10.43 4.96
C GLU A 54 2.25 -10.42 6.34
N ARG A 55 2.51 -11.43 7.18
CA ARG A 55 2.04 -11.50 8.57
C ARG A 55 3.04 -10.96 9.58
N ASP A 56 4.20 -10.48 9.18
CA ASP A 56 5.25 -10.02 10.11
C ASP A 56 5.17 -8.49 10.22
N PRO A 57 5.22 -7.91 11.43
CA PRO A 57 5.13 -6.46 11.63
C PRO A 57 6.19 -5.67 10.84
N GLU A 58 7.38 -6.24 10.67
CA GLU A 58 8.53 -5.65 9.97
C GLU A 58 8.27 -5.47 8.47
N SER A 59 7.30 -6.22 7.92
CA SER A 59 6.88 -6.07 6.52
C SER A 59 5.80 -5.00 6.31
N HIS A 60 5.40 -4.28 7.37
CA HIS A 60 4.38 -3.24 7.33
C HIS A 60 5.01 -1.86 7.49
N GLY A 61 4.49 -0.90 6.73
CA GLY A 61 4.82 0.50 6.88
C GLY A 61 3.73 1.37 6.28
N ALA A 62 3.79 2.67 6.54
CA ALA A 62 2.91 3.65 5.93
C ALA A 62 3.73 4.80 5.36
N THR A 63 3.11 5.51 4.43
CA THR A 63 3.63 6.75 3.85
C THR A 63 2.50 7.77 3.77
N LEU A 64 2.85 9.02 3.50
CA LEU A 64 1.90 10.11 3.27
C LEU A 64 1.93 10.51 1.80
N THR A 65 0.77 10.90 1.30
CA THR A 65 0.66 11.54 -0.02
C THR A 65 1.23 12.95 -0.01
N GLY A 66 1.84 13.35 -1.12
CA GLY A 66 2.28 14.73 -1.37
C GLY A 66 1.16 15.63 -1.91
N PRO A 67 1.47 16.90 -2.25
CA PRO A 67 0.51 17.91 -2.70
C PRO A 67 -0.29 17.54 -3.96
N ASP A 68 0.27 16.70 -4.82
CA ASP A 68 -0.37 16.21 -6.04
C ASP A 68 -1.12 14.88 -5.84
N GLY A 69 -1.24 14.44 -4.58
CA GLY A 69 -1.87 13.20 -4.17
C GLY A 69 -1.00 11.96 -4.43
N THR A 70 0.24 12.11 -4.88
CA THR A 70 1.12 10.96 -5.11
C THR A 70 1.67 10.41 -3.81
N PHE A 71 1.80 9.09 -3.71
CA PHE A 71 2.57 8.43 -2.67
C PHE A 71 3.55 7.43 -3.29
N ARG A 72 4.63 7.18 -2.56
CA ARG A 72 5.54 6.06 -2.80
C ARG A 72 6.11 5.56 -1.49
N LEU A 73 6.40 4.27 -1.43
CA LEU A 73 7.14 3.65 -0.36
C LEU A 73 8.06 2.60 -0.96
N GLU A 74 9.34 2.69 -0.60
CA GLU A 74 10.30 1.65 -0.96
C GLU A 74 10.23 0.51 0.06
N MET A 75 10.32 -0.72 -0.43
CA MET A 75 10.25 -1.93 0.37
C MET A 75 11.08 -3.05 -0.28
N PRO A 76 11.29 -4.20 0.39
CA PRO A 76 11.97 -5.33 -0.21
C PRO A 76 11.15 -5.97 -1.33
N GLN A 77 11.81 -6.69 -2.24
CA GLN A 77 11.18 -7.36 -3.37
C GLN A 77 10.01 -8.24 -2.91
N ILE A 78 8.84 -8.02 -3.51
CA ILE A 78 7.68 -8.88 -3.30
C ILE A 78 7.92 -10.22 -4.00
N VAL A 79 7.68 -11.32 -3.28
CA VAL A 79 7.78 -12.67 -3.81
C VAL A 79 6.41 -13.37 -3.76
N PRO A 80 6.15 -14.38 -4.62
CA PRO A 80 4.86 -15.04 -4.66
C PRO A 80 4.49 -15.73 -3.34
N ALA A 81 3.28 -15.44 -2.85
CA ALA A 81 2.59 -16.25 -1.84
C ALA A 81 1.39 -16.93 -2.52
N PHE A 82 1.27 -18.25 -2.36
CA PHE A 82 0.22 -19.07 -3.01
C PHE A 82 0.12 -18.85 -4.54
N GLY A 83 1.26 -18.64 -5.21
CA GLY A 83 1.35 -18.53 -6.66
C GLY A 83 1.13 -17.13 -7.25
N GLN A 84 0.90 -16.09 -6.44
CA GLN A 84 0.78 -14.70 -6.91
C GLN A 84 1.66 -13.75 -6.10
N ALA A 85 2.52 -12.99 -6.77
CA ALA A 85 3.21 -11.86 -6.15
C ALA A 85 2.26 -10.65 -6.12
N HIS A 86 2.04 -10.09 -4.93
CA HIS A 86 1.07 -9.03 -4.71
C HIS A 86 1.44 -8.17 -3.50
N GLY A 87 1.05 -6.90 -3.55
CA GLY A 87 1.05 -6.02 -2.39
C GLY A 87 -0.35 -5.93 -1.80
N HIS A 88 -0.43 -5.38 -0.60
CA HIS A 88 -1.67 -4.94 0.01
C HIS A 88 -1.52 -3.49 0.43
N LEU A 89 -2.60 -2.73 0.29
CA LEU A 89 -2.64 -1.32 0.67
C LEU A 89 -3.94 -1.02 1.42
N ALA A 90 -3.87 -0.10 2.38
CA ALA A 90 -5.02 0.33 3.16
C ALA A 90 -5.05 1.85 3.33
N TYR A 91 -6.25 2.39 3.23
CA TYR A 91 -6.65 3.64 3.87
C TYR A 91 -7.74 3.30 4.91
N ASP A 92 -7.57 3.70 6.16
CA ASP A 92 -8.44 3.34 7.27
C ASP A 92 -8.75 4.48 8.26
N ASP A 93 -8.44 5.71 7.90
CA ASP A 93 -8.74 6.90 8.72
C ASP A 93 -10.22 7.34 8.59
N PRO A 94 -10.78 8.06 9.57
CA PRO A 94 -12.23 8.32 9.66
C PRO A 94 -12.80 9.34 8.65
N GLU A 95 -11.97 10.08 7.92
CA GLU A 95 -12.44 11.14 7.00
C GLU A 95 -13.12 10.59 5.74
N PHE A 96 -12.73 9.39 5.32
CA PHE A 96 -13.24 8.71 4.13
C PHE A 96 -13.62 7.27 4.46
N GLU A 97 -14.41 6.63 3.61
CA GLU A 97 -14.69 5.20 3.71
C GLU A 97 -13.39 4.38 3.66
N THR A 98 -13.29 3.35 4.51
CA THR A 98 -12.13 2.45 4.54
C THR A 98 -11.99 1.70 3.22
N VAL A 99 -10.77 1.69 2.65
CA VAL A 99 -10.45 0.99 1.41
C VAL A 99 -9.26 0.06 1.65
N PHE A 100 -9.43 -1.20 1.25
CA PHE A 100 -8.35 -2.19 1.16
C PHE A 100 -8.13 -2.60 -0.30
N LEU A 101 -6.89 -2.58 -0.75
CA LEU A 101 -6.50 -2.98 -2.11
C LEU A 101 -5.50 -4.15 -2.05
N ARG A 102 -5.56 -5.03 -3.06
CA ARG A 102 -4.60 -6.12 -3.28
C ARG A 102 -4.13 -6.14 -4.75
N PRO A 103 -3.30 -5.18 -5.18
CA PRO A 103 -2.75 -5.19 -6.53
C PRO A 103 -1.82 -6.40 -6.73
N ILE A 104 -1.90 -7.01 -7.91
CA ILE A 104 -1.12 -8.19 -8.30
C ILE A 104 -0.07 -7.75 -9.30
N MET A 105 1.16 -8.28 -9.17
CA MET A 105 2.23 -8.03 -10.12
C MET A 105 2.02 -8.86 -11.39
N SER A 106 2.30 -8.25 -12.55
CA SER A 106 2.22 -8.98 -13.83
C SER A 106 3.34 -10.02 -13.95
N SER A 107 4.49 -9.73 -13.36
CA SER A 107 5.62 -10.64 -13.26
C SER A 107 6.24 -10.58 -11.86
N PRO A 108 6.64 -11.72 -11.25
CA PRO A 108 7.34 -11.71 -9.96
C PRO A 108 8.75 -11.09 -10.02
N LYS A 109 9.23 -10.76 -11.22
CA LYS A 109 10.52 -10.06 -11.43
C LYS A 109 10.36 -8.54 -11.48
N ASP A 110 9.14 -8.02 -11.50
CA ASP A 110 8.92 -6.58 -11.51
C ASP A 110 9.42 -5.99 -10.19
N THR A 111 10.12 -4.86 -10.27
CA THR A 111 10.68 -4.14 -9.12
C THR A 111 9.82 -2.95 -8.70
N SER A 112 8.59 -2.88 -9.21
CA SER A 112 7.62 -1.87 -8.84
C SER A 112 6.19 -2.36 -9.04
N LEU A 113 5.26 -1.82 -8.25
CA LEU A 113 3.82 -2.00 -8.40
C LEU A 113 3.10 -0.70 -8.07
N SER A 114 2.05 -0.39 -8.82
CA SER A 114 1.26 0.82 -8.62
C SER A 114 -0.21 0.50 -8.36
N ALA A 115 -0.84 1.21 -7.44
CA ALA A 115 -2.28 1.14 -7.20
C ALA A 115 -2.80 2.52 -6.76
N ASP A 116 -3.80 3.02 -7.47
CA ASP A 116 -4.44 4.30 -7.17
C ASP A 116 -5.64 4.10 -6.23
N PHE A 117 -5.88 5.09 -5.36
CA PHE A 117 -7.05 5.17 -4.50
C PHE A 117 -8.00 6.26 -4.98
N VAL A 118 -9.30 5.97 -4.91
CA VAL A 118 -10.36 6.96 -4.99
C VAL A 118 -11.15 6.87 -3.68
N LEU A 119 -11.08 7.92 -2.86
CA LEU A 119 -11.64 7.94 -1.52
C LEU A 119 -12.98 8.69 -1.50
N GLN A 120 -14.01 7.99 -1.04
CA GLN A 120 -15.36 8.53 -0.84
C GLN A 120 -15.48 9.09 0.58
N PRO A 121 -15.85 10.37 0.77
CA PRO A 121 -16.14 10.90 2.12
C PRO A 121 -17.17 10.02 2.84
N ALA A 122 -16.93 9.78 4.13
CA ALA A 122 -17.75 8.90 4.98
C ALA A 122 -19.13 9.49 5.35
#